data_AF-A0A2D0KNN0-F1
#
_entry.id   AF-A0A2D0KNN0-F1
#
_cell.length_a   1.000
_cell.length_b   1.000
_cell.length_c   1.000
_cell.angle_alpha   90.00
_cell.angle_beta   90.00
_cell.angle_gamma   90.00
#
_symmetry.space_group_name_H-M   'P 1'
#
loop_
_entity.id
_entity.type
_entity.pdbx_description
1 polymer ?
#
loop_
_entity_poly.entity_id
_entity_poly.type
_entity_poly.pdbx_seq_one_letter_code
_entity_poly.pdbx_strand_id
1 'polypeptide(L)'
;MKNQKESLYQQELAYLREKMKLAATENSQLAEFLEHPNDPDIQRLLEGFALLSSNLRSTVEDSLPEVTHEMLARIWPHTLRPVPPTTIIQFTPHQGVHQGTADIPQNVPVTATVGEQHFPFNTCRSLHIEPVVVRDKQIRKTREYSDIVLTLHQTGNTVSGWSGGKLSFFMGTDNNRAAQLSLWLDMHIDEVYWRTAEGKIRLRHSDFLGWPENLQQPLLPTDDLPIARLQQMTEYYCLPHVFSFMTLNINESRELPLNPDGTGELVIRLHGELPIEALGDAFQLGCVPAVHLVPMVSPPVSLLPEIPCYPLPLAETERLFRVDSIQTAKQPGEKVTPDSAPRGKPCHFVPIDQFHANSDWLLEAGEPGNVYFQALITDDLLGRLHNRLHFYGMDGNAADNLASQTVCAHVIGYHEQAMQLAVGDITLTQGSMPAHLHARNITPVSPDFPPMVMGKSDWSLINLLNCPPFLLFHADALKDFLRLYDCYAGHDRILSRRMQQHINGIIRVDARSGERLDFTRQGLPINGNTLHLYLDTACYENDGVMYQFCRMLDQLLTCFIVRNNFIMLKIYRQGEQAVLWEFRQRIGLRSEM
;
A
#
# COMPACT_ATOMS: atom_id res chain seq x y z
N MET A 1 -2.14 21.46 7.84
CA MET A 1 -1.43 21.95 6.64
C MET A 1 -1.61 23.46 6.56
N LYS A 2 -0.65 24.23 6.04
CA LYS A 2 -1.07 25.46 5.34
C LYS A 2 -1.66 24.96 4.04
N ASN A 3 -2.95 25.14 3.83
CA ASN A 3 -3.55 24.85 2.54
C ASN A 3 -2.80 25.68 1.50
N GLN A 4 -2.20 25.05 0.47
CA GLN A 4 -1.36 25.78 -0.50
C GLN A 4 -2.16 26.89 -1.18
N LYS A 5 -3.42 26.62 -1.51
CA LYS A 5 -4.35 27.58 -2.11
C LYS A 5 -4.71 28.70 -1.14
N GLU A 6 -4.93 28.40 0.15
CA GLU A 6 -5.09 29.42 1.20
C GLU A 6 -3.83 30.29 1.36
N SER A 7 -2.64 29.67 1.33
CA SER A 7 -1.37 30.37 1.40
C SER A 7 -1.16 31.27 0.17
N LEU A 8 -1.50 30.80 -1.04
CA LEU A 8 -1.47 31.60 -2.26
C LEU A 8 -2.43 32.79 -2.16
N TYR A 9 -3.65 32.57 -1.66
CA TYR A 9 -4.61 33.64 -1.41
C TYR A 9 -4.04 34.71 -0.47
N GLN A 10 -3.47 34.30 0.66
CA GLN A 10 -2.84 35.23 1.62
C GLN A 10 -1.65 35.98 1.00
N GLN A 11 -0.85 35.32 0.15
CA GLN A 11 0.26 35.93 -0.56
C GLN A 11 -0.23 36.96 -1.60
N GLU A 12 -1.23 36.62 -2.42
CA GLU A 12 -1.80 37.54 -3.42
C GLU A 12 -2.45 38.76 -2.73
N LEU A 13 -3.17 38.55 -1.62
CA LEU A 13 -3.75 39.65 -0.84
C LEU A 13 -2.67 40.55 -0.24
N ALA A 14 -1.58 39.97 0.28
CA ALA A 14 -0.45 40.73 0.82
C ALA A 14 0.28 41.52 -0.28
N TYR A 15 0.53 40.89 -1.43
CA TYR A 15 1.16 41.50 -2.59
C TYR A 15 0.34 42.66 -3.14
N LEU A 16 -0.99 42.48 -3.25
CA LEU A 16 -1.89 43.53 -3.69
C LEU A 16 -1.91 44.72 -2.72
N ARG A 17 -1.87 44.47 -1.40
CA ARG A 17 -1.72 45.53 -0.38
C ARG A 17 -0.40 46.28 -0.50
N GLU A 18 0.69 45.58 -0.79
CA GLU A 18 1.99 46.22 -1.00
C GLU A 18 1.98 47.10 -2.26
N LYS A 19 1.40 46.61 -3.37
CA LYS A 19 1.25 47.39 -4.61
C LYS A 19 0.40 48.64 -4.43
N MET A 20 -0.69 48.56 -3.67
CA MET A 20 -1.52 49.74 -3.38
C MET A 20 -0.76 50.79 -2.58
N LYS A 21 0.05 50.39 -1.58
CA LYS A 21 0.91 51.31 -0.83
C LYS A 21 1.92 52.02 -1.72
N LEU A 22 2.58 51.27 -2.61
CA LEU A 22 3.52 51.86 -3.58
C LEU A 22 2.80 52.84 -4.52
N ALA A 23 1.65 52.47 -5.05
CA ALA A 23 0.85 53.34 -5.92
C ALA A 23 0.35 54.60 -5.20
N ALA A 24 0.03 54.51 -3.91
CA ALA A 24 -0.32 55.64 -3.06
C ALA A 24 0.85 56.61 -2.86
N THR A 25 2.06 56.09 -2.65
CA THR A 25 3.26 56.92 -2.54
C THR A 25 3.61 57.65 -3.85
N GLU A 26 3.35 57.03 -4.99
CA GLU A 26 3.56 57.65 -6.32
C GLU A 26 2.47 58.67 -6.68
N ASN A 27 1.23 58.43 -6.24
CA ASN A 27 0.07 59.26 -6.55
C ASN A 27 -0.63 59.73 -5.27
N SER A 28 -0.11 60.81 -4.69
CA SER A 28 -0.63 61.41 -3.45
C SER A 28 -2.13 61.74 -3.47
N GLN A 29 -2.71 62.01 -4.64
CA GLN A 29 -4.16 62.27 -4.80
C GLN A 29 -5.04 61.03 -4.57
N LEU A 30 -4.47 59.82 -4.68
CA LEU A 30 -5.19 58.55 -4.57
C LEU A 30 -4.88 57.82 -3.25
N ALA A 31 -3.98 58.36 -2.43
CA ALA A 31 -3.49 57.69 -1.22
C ALA A 31 -4.61 57.38 -0.20
N GLU A 32 -5.59 58.28 -0.06
CA GLU A 32 -6.76 58.09 0.82
C GLU A 32 -7.58 56.84 0.45
N PHE A 33 -7.61 56.46 -0.83
CA PHE A 33 -8.34 55.28 -1.30
C PHE A 33 -7.50 53.99 -1.27
N LEU A 34 -6.17 54.11 -1.29
CA LEU A 34 -5.24 52.99 -1.50
C LEU A 34 -4.52 52.52 -0.22
N GLU A 35 -4.16 53.42 0.70
CA GLU A 35 -3.46 53.05 1.95
C GLU A 35 -4.41 52.60 3.06
N HIS A 36 -5.59 53.23 3.13
CA HIS A 36 -6.60 52.99 4.15
C HIS A 36 -7.98 52.90 3.51
N PRO A 37 -8.32 51.79 2.82
CA PRO A 37 -9.68 51.58 2.35
C PRO A 37 -10.61 51.46 3.56
N ASN A 38 -11.12 52.61 4.03
CA ASN A 38 -12.11 52.70 5.11
C ASN A 38 -13.47 52.17 4.66
N ASP A 39 -13.63 51.95 3.35
CA ASP A 39 -14.81 51.35 2.74
C ASP A 39 -14.72 49.80 2.77
N PRO A 40 -15.61 49.12 3.51
CA PRO A 40 -15.67 47.67 3.56
C PRO A 40 -15.88 47.01 2.20
N ASP A 41 -16.54 47.68 1.25
CA ASP A 41 -16.84 47.11 -0.07
C ASP A 41 -15.60 47.10 -0.97
N ILE A 42 -14.73 48.11 -0.85
CA ILE A 42 -13.41 48.08 -1.50
C ILE A 42 -12.58 46.93 -0.93
N GLN A 43 -12.58 46.76 0.39
CA GLN A 43 -11.85 45.66 1.01
C GLN A 43 -12.33 44.29 0.52
N ARG A 44 -13.66 44.08 0.45
CA ARG A 44 -14.26 42.84 -0.08
C ARG A 44 -13.92 42.61 -1.55
N LEU A 45 -13.89 43.66 -2.37
CA LEU A 45 -13.51 43.58 -3.78
C LEU A 45 -12.06 43.12 -3.91
N LEU A 46 -11.15 43.67 -3.11
CA LEU A 46 -9.74 43.30 -3.10
C LEU A 46 -9.52 41.86 -2.61
N GLU A 47 -10.27 41.45 -1.58
CA GLU A 47 -10.29 40.07 -1.11
C GLU A 47 -10.82 39.13 -2.21
N GLY A 48 -11.89 39.50 -2.93
CA GLY A 48 -12.42 38.74 -4.06
C GLY A 48 -11.44 38.65 -5.23
N PHE A 49 -10.76 39.76 -5.56
CA PHE A 49 -9.74 39.79 -6.62
C PHE A 49 -8.55 38.90 -6.26
N ALA A 50 -8.03 39.01 -5.04
CA ALA A 50 -6.95 38.15 -4.55
C ALA A 50 -7.33 36.67 -4.62
N LEU A 51 -8.58 36.31 -4.31
CA LEU A 51 -9.09 34.94 -4.43
C LEU A 51 -9.09 34.44 -5.89
N LEU A 52 -9.55 35.26 -6.83
CA LEU A 52 -9.55 34.91 -8.26
C LEU A 52 -8.11 34.78 -8.80
N SER A 53 -7.23 35.72 -8.45
CA SER A 53 -5.82 35.68 -8.85
C SER A 53 -5.09 34.48 -8.27
N SER A 54 -5.33 34.15 -7.00
CA SER A 54 -4.71 32.97 -6.36
C SER A 54 -5.20 31.67 -6.99
N ASN A 55 -6.47 31.60 -7.41
CA ASN A 55 -6.98 30.42 -8.12
C ASN A 55 -6.30 30.25 -9.48
N LEU A 56 -6.18 31.33 -10.27
CA LEU A 56 -5.48 31.29 -11.57
C LEU A 56 -4.03 30.84 -11.38
N ARG A 57 -3.33 31.46 -10.42
CA ARG A 57 -1.94 31.09 -10.09
C ARG A 57 -1.84 29.64 -9.64
N SER A 58 -2.76 29.17 -8.80
CA SER A 58 -2.83 27.77 -8.39
C SER A 58 -2.98 26.85 -9.59
N THR A 59 -3.86 27.16 -10.56
CA THR A 59 -4.03 26.35 -11.77
C THR A 59 -2.76 26.33 -12.64
N VAL A 60 -2.05 27.45 -12.74
CA VAL A 60 -0.78 27.52 -13.48
C VAL A 60 0.33 26.75 -12.76
N GLU A 61 0.34 26.76 -11.43
CA GLU A 61 1.32 26.04 -10.60
C GLU A 61 0.97 24.55 -10.40
N ASP A 62 -0.25 24.09 -10.75
CA ASP A 62 -0.78 22.74 -10.46
C ASP A 62 -0.14 21.59 -11.25
N SER A 63 1.04 21.83 -11.87
CA SER A 63 1.81 20.81 -12.59
C SER A 63 1.13 20.17 -13.80
N LEU A 64 -0.02 20.69 -14.26
CA LEU A 64 -0.84 20.18 -15.37
C LEU A 64 -1.32 18.73 -15.14
N PRO A 65 -2.22 18.51 -14.15
CA PRO A 65 -2.70 17.19 -13.74
C PRO A 65 -3.33 16.38 -14.89
N GLU A 66 -3.89 17.08 -15.88
CA GLU A 66 -4.47 16.48 -17.08
C GLU A 66 -3.44 15.62 -17.83
N VAL A 67 -2.16 15.99 -17.79
CA VAL A 67 -1.06 15.23 -18.45
C VAL A 67 -0.36 14.31 -17.46
N THR A 68 -0.03 14.82 -16.27
CA THR A 68 0.79 14.07 -15.31
C THR A 68 0.05 12.87 -14.71
N HIS A 69 -1.25 13.00 -14.42
CA HIS A 69 -2.05 11.88 -13.93
C HIS A 69 -2.19 10.78 -14.98
N GLU A 70 -2.25 11.08 -16.28
CA GLU A 70 -2.28 10.02 -17.32
C GLU A 70 -0.99 9.24 -17.34
N MET A 71 0.15 9.95 -17.30
CA MET A 71 1.46 9.31 -17.26
C MET A 71 1.54 8.42 -16.02
N LEU A 72 1.23 8.95 -14.83
CA LEU A 72 1.23 8.24 -13.56
C LEU A 72 0.26 7.06 -13.54
N ALA A 73 -0.95 7.18 -14.08
CA ALA A 73 -1.92 6.09 -14.17
C ALA A 73 -1.34 4.88 -14.93
N ARG A 74 -0.55 5.14 -15.98
CA ARG A 74 0.08 4.09 -16.79
C ARG A 74 1.35 3.51 -16.17
N ILE A 75 2.19 4.35 -15.55
CA ILE A 75 3.54 3.94 -15.09
C ILE A 75 3.61 3.62 -13.60
N TRP A 76 2.81 4.27 -12.76
CA TRP A 76 2.77 4.04 -11.32
C TRP A 76 1.39 4.39 -10.73
N PRO A 77 0.35 3.58 -11.07
CA PRO A 77 -1.04 3.92 -10.76
C PRO A 77 -1.32 4.18 -9.27
N HIS A 78 -0.55 3.55 -8.37
CA HIS A 78 -0.70 3.71 -6.92
C HIS A 78 -0.46 5.12 -6.41
N THR A 79 0.26 5.96 -7.15
CA THR A 79 0.42 7.37 -6.77
C THR A 79 -0.90 8.15 -6.77
N LEU A 80 -1.87 7.70 -7.58
CA LEU A 80 -3.20 8.26 -7.72
C LEU A 80 -4.24 7.55 -6.84
N ARG A 81 -3.87 6.45 -6.19
CA ARG A 81 -4.78 5.66 -5.36
C ARG A 81 -4.52 5.96 -3.88
N PRO A 82 -5.56 6.13 -3.04
CA PRO A 82 -5.38 6.18 -1.60
C PRO A 82 -4.95 4.81 -1.04
N VAL A 83 -4.35 4.81 0.15
CA VAL A 83 -4.17 3.60 0.95
C VAL A 83 -5.45 3.38 1.76
N PRO A 84 -6.24 2.33 1.48
CA PRO A 84 -7.50 2.08 2.17
C PRO A 84 -7.30 1.52 3.60
N PRO A 85 -8.36 1.52 4.43
CA PRO A 85 -8.34 0.89 5.74
C PRO A 85 -8.07 -0.62 5.68
N THR A 86 -7.17 -1.11 6.52
CA THR A 86 -6.81 -2.54 6.63
C THR A 86 -6.82 -3.02 8.07
N THR A 87 -6.86 -4.34 8.23
CA THR A 87 -6.77 -5.02 9.53
C THR A 87 -6.21 -6.43 9.35
N ILE A 88 -5.81 -7.09 10.44
CA ILE A 88 -5.55 -8.54 10.45
C ILE A 88 -6.80 -9.27 10.94
N ILE A 89 -7.22 -10.28 10.19
CA ILE A 89 -8.29 -11.21 10.53
C ILE A 89 -7.67 -12.54 10.97
N GLN A 90 -8.15 -13.05 12.10
CA GLN A 90 -7.81 -14.37 12.62
C GLN A 90 -8.99 -15.32 12.42
N PHE A 91 -8.70 -16.48 11.85
CA PHE A 91 -9.62 -17.61 11.73
C PHE A 91 -9.28 -18.65 12.80
N THR A 92 -10.28 -18.98 13.61
CA THR A 92 -10.17 -19.96 14.69
C THR A 92 -11.25 -21.02 14.55
N PRO A 93 -11.01 -22.28 14.92
CA PRO A 93 -12.05 -23.31 14.86
C PRO A 93 -13.19 -23.03 15.85
N HIS A 94 -14.42 -23.29 15.42
CA HIS A 94 -15.61 -23.23 16.27
C HIS A 94 -15.49 -24.28 17.38
N GLN A 95 -15.76 -23.88 18.63
CA GLN A 95 -15.56 -24.71 19.83
C GLN A 95 -14.11 -25.20 20.06
N GLY A 96 -13.12 -24.62 19.38
CA GLY A 96 -11.71 -24.96 19.60
C GLY A 96 -11.26 -26.28 18.94
N VAL A 97 -12.05 -26.84 18.02
CA VAL A 97 -11.74 -28.13 17.37
C VAL A 97 -11.77 -27.99 15.84
N HIS A 98 -10.62 -28.22 15.21
CA HIS A 98 -10.51 -28.27 13.74
C HIS A 98 -11.17 -29.53 13.17
N GLN A 99 -11.81 -29.43 12.00
CA GLN A 99 -12.37 -30.58 11.27
C GLN A 99 -11.40 -31.16 10.23
N GLY A 100 -10.18 -30.62 10.16
CA GLY A 100 -9.14 -30.94 9.19
C GLY A 100 -8.33 -29.70 8.84
N THR A 101 -7.48 -29.81 7.83
CA THR A 101 -6.85 -28.66 7.20
C THR A 101 -7.90 -27.82 6.46
N ALA A 102 -7.68 -26.51 6.37
CA ALA A 102 -8.58 -25.60 5.66
C ALA A 102 -7.79 -24.58 4.84
N ASP A 103 -8.26 -24.32 3.62
CA ASP A 103 -7.70 -23.30 2.74
C ASP A 103 -8.69 -22.15 2.59
N ILE A 104 -8.21 -20.94 2.87
CA ILE A 104 -8.96 -19.70 2.67
C ILE A 104 -8.34 -19.01 1.45
N PRO A 105 -9.09 -18.84 0.36
CA PRO A 105 -8.56 -18.15 -0.80
C PRO A 105 -8.37 -16.65 -0.53
N GLN A 106 -7.66 -15.99 -1.45
CA GLN A 106 -7.61 -14.53 -1.49
C GLN A 106 -8.99 -13.97 -1.87
N ASN A 107 -9.25 -12.73 -1.46
CA ASN A 107 -10.49 -11.97 -1.72
C ASN A 107 -11.75 -12.58 -1.09
N VAL A 108 -11.61 -13.25 0.05
CA VAL A 108 -12.78 -13.69 0.83
C VAL A 108 -13.28 -12.55 1.72
N PRO A 109 -14.57 -12.19 1.66
CA PRO A 109 -15.13 -11.12 2.48
C PRO A 109 -15.45 -11.60 3.90
N VAL A 110 -15.02 -10.83 4.89
CA VAL A 110 -15.48 -10.89 6.28
C VAL A 110 -16.06 -9.55 6.67
N THR A 111 -17.28 -9.54 7.18
CA THR A 111 -18.09 -8.33 7.28
C THR A 111 -18.33 -7.93 8.72
N ALA A 112 -18.22 -6.63 9.01
CA ALA A 112 -18.80 -6.01 10.19
C ALA A 112 -20.18 -5.43 9.84
N THR A 113 -21.11 -5.45 10.79
CA THR A 113 -22.42 -4.80 10.63
C THR A 113 -22.59 -3.75 11.72
N VAL A 114 -22.84 -2.51 11.32
CA VAL A 114 -23.13 -1.39 12.22
C VAL A 114 -24.47 -0.79 11.80
N GLY A 115 -25.50 -0.97 12.62
CA GLY A 115 -26.87 -0.61 12.23
C GLY A 115 -27.32 -1.44 11.03
N GLU A 116 -27.72 -0.76 9.95
CA GLU A 116 -28.12 -1.38 8.67
C GLU A 116 -26.98 -1.45 7.64
N GLN A 117 -25.80 -0.91 7.96
CA GLN A 117 -24.65 -0.87 7.04
C GLN A 117 -23.71 -2.06 7.25
N HIS A 118 -23.15 -2.54 6.13
CA HIS A 118 -22.22 -3.65 6.10
C HIS A 118 -20.85 -3.20 5.57
N PHE A 119 -19.79 -3.52 6.30
CA PHE A 119 -18.42 -3.19 5.95
C PHE A 119 -17.61 -4.47 5.71
N PRO A 120 -17.56 -4.99 4.47
CA PRO A 120 -16.77 -6.18 4.14
C PRO A 120 -15.28 -5.84 4.04
N PHE A 121 -14.45 -6.67 4.66
CA PHE A 121 -13.00 -6.68 4.53
C PHE A 121 -12.58 -7.94 3.79
N ASN A 122 -11.85 -7.77 2.69
CA ASN A 122 -11.47 -8.88 1.81
C ASN A 122 -10.06 -9.35 2.16
N THR A 123 -9.86 -10.66 2.28
CA THR A 123 -8.53 -11.23 2.56
C THR A 123 -7.54 -10.90 1.44
N CYS A 124 -6.35 -10.42 1.78
CA CYS A 124 -5.39 -9.93 0.78
C CYS A 124 -4.47 -11.02 0.23
N ARG A 125 -4.44 -12.20 0.84
CA ARG A 125 -3.68 -13.37 0.38
C ARG A 125 -4.39 -14.66 0.76
N SER A 126 -4.02 -15.76 0.13
CA SER A 126 -4.48 -17.08 0.56
C SER A 126 -3.87 -17.46 1.92
N LEU A 127 -4.62 -18.20 2.71
CA LEU A 127 -4.22 -18.66 4.04
C LEU A 127 -4.51 -20.16 4.14
N HIS A 128 -3.45 -20.93 4.39
CA HIS A 128 -3.55 -22.34 4.76
C HIS A 128 -3.61 -22.47 6.28
N ILE A 129 -4.55 -23.27 6.79
CA ILE A 129 -4.75 -23.52 8.22
C ILE A 129 -4.54 -24.99 8.50
N GLU A 130 -3.47 -25.28 9.23
CA GLU A 130 -3.21 -26.58 9.84
C GLU A 130 -4.12 -26.79 11.07
N PRO A 131 -4.51 -28.04 11.41
CA PRO A 131 -5.40 -28.33 12.53
C PRO A 131 -4.70 -28.25 13.90
N VAL A 132 -3.90 -27.20 14.10
CA VAL A 132 -3.01 -27.02 15.24
C VAL A 132 -3.20 -25.61 15.83
N VAL A 133 -3.25 -25.53 17.15
CA VAL A 133 -3.31 -24.27 17.90
C VAL A 133 -2.08 -24.09 18.79
N VAL A 134 -1.66 -22.84 18.99
CA VAL A 134 -0.60 -22.50 19.95
C VAL A 134 -1.23 -22.38 21.34
N ARG A 135 -0.91 -23.32 22.24
CA ARG A 135 -1.47 -23.39 23.60
C ARG A 135 -0.65 -22.59 24.60
N ASP A 136 0.67 -22.67 24.50
CA ASP A 136 1.61 -21.93 25.36
C ASP A 136 2.83 -21.46 24.56
N LYS A 137 3.49 -20.41 25.06
CA LYS A 137 4.70 -19.86 24.45
C LYS A 137 5.65 -19.32 25.51
N GLN A 138 6.91 -19.72 25.41
CA GLN A 138 7.95 -19.37 26.38
C GLN A 138 9.22 -18.91 25.68
N ILE A 139 9.96 -18.01 26.33
CA ILE A 139 11.34 -17.68 25.94
C ILE A 139 12.24 -18.15 27.06
N ARG A 140 13.28 -18.92 26.71
CA ARG A 140 14.35 -19.28 27.63
C ARG A 140 15.63 -18.66 27.12
N LYS A 141 16.25 -17.82 27.94
CA LYS A 141 17.46 -17.08 27.56
C LYS A 141 18.66 -17.63 28.30
N THR A 142 19.75 -17.75 27.56
CA THR A 142 21.10 -17.90 28.09
C THR A 142 21.98 -16.85 27.44
N ARG A 143 23.24 -16.73 27.90
CA ARG A 143 24.20 -15.80 27.27
C ARG A 143 24.59 -16.21 25.84
N GLU A 144 24.53 -17.50 25.54
CA GLU A 144 25.02 -18.04 24.26
C GLU A 144 23.88 -18.30 23.26
N TYR A 145 22.69 -18.64 23.74
CA TYR A 145 21.53 -18.93 22.89
C TYR A 145 20.21 -18.58 23.58
N SER A 146 19.17 -18.42 22.77
CA SER A 146 17.80 -18.23 23.22
C SER A 146 16.90 -19.27 22.56
N ASP A 147 16.08 -19.97 23.35
CA ASP A 147 15.08 -20.91 22.85
C ASP A 147 13.70 -20.25 22.92
N ILE A 148 13.03 -20.13 21.77
CA ILE A 148 11.58 -19.86 21.69
C ILE A 148 10.89 -21.22 21.68
N VAL A 149 10.06 -21.49 22.68
CA VAL A 149 9.33 -22.75 22.83
C VAL A 149 7.85 -22.47 22.61
N LEU A 150 7.26 -23.08 21.59
CA LEU A 150 5.83 -23.02 21.28
C LEU A 150 5.21 -24.39 21.54
N THR A 151 4.28 -24.46 22.48
CA THR A 151 3.50 -25.68 22.73
C THR A 151 2.32 -25.72 21.77
N LEU A 152 2.44 -26.56 20.76
CA LEU A 152 1.42 -26.79 19.75
C LEU A 152 0.50 -27.92 20.20
N HIS A 153 -0.80 -27.78 19.95
CA HIS A 153 -1.81 -28.79 20.25
C HIS A 153 -2.61 -29.06 18.99
N GLN A 154 -2.57 -30.32 18.51
CA GLN A 154 -3.42 -30.74 17.40
C GLN A 154 -4.85 -30.93 17.91
N THR A 155 -5.82 -30.41 17.16
CA THR A 155 -7.24 -30.57 17.48
C THR A 155 -7.95 -31.30 16.34
N GLY A 156 -9.08 -31.94 16.63
CA GLY A 156 -9.83 -32.72 15.65
C GLY A 156 -9.55 -34.23 15.77
N ASN A 157 -9.80 -34.98 14.70
CA ASN A 157 -9.53 -36.43 14.70
C ASN A 157 -8.04 -36.69 14.91
N THR A 158 -7.72 -37.22 16.09
CA THR A 158 -6.39 -37.53 16.57
C THR A 158 -5.78 -38.67 15.76
N VAL A 159 -4.99 -38.33 14.76
CA VAL A 159 -3.95 -39.24 14.25
C VAL A 159 -2.79 -39.18 15.23
N SER A 160 -2.12 -40.30 15.49
CA SER A 160 -0.97 -40.40 16.41
C SER A 160 0.27 -39.61 15.96
N GLY A 161 0.18 -38.82 14.90
CA GLY A 161 1.23 -37.99 14.36
C GLY A 161 0.67 -36.82 13.55
N TRP A 162 1.43 -35.74 13.51
CA TRP A 162 1.16 -34.59 12.65
C TRP A 162 2.10 -34.64 11.44
N SER A 163 1.55 -34.56 10.23
CA SER A 163 2.32 -34.66 8.97
C SER A 163 3.30 -33.51 8.74
N GLY A 164 3.27 -32.47 9.58
CA GLY A 164 3.95 -31.20 9.29
C GLY A 164 3.23 -30.42 8.19
N GLY A 165 3.75 -29.23 7.89
CA GLY A 165 3.16 -28.32 6.90
C GLY A 165 3.66 -26.88 7.06
N LYS A 166 2.96 -25.95 6.42
CA LYS A 166 3.26 -24.52 6.50
C LYS A 166 2.51 -23.88 7.67
N LEU A 167 3.24 -23.41 8.67
CA LEU A 167 2.71 -22.62 9.77
C LEU A 167 3.03 -21.14 9.55
N SER A 168 2.02 -20.34 9.20
CA SER A 168 2.15 -18.89 9.09
C SER A 168 1.79 -18.21 10.42
N PHE A 169 2.79 -17.62 11.06
CA PHE A 169 2.65 -16.93 12.34
C PHE A 169 2.54 -15.42 12.13
N PHE A 170 1.50 -14.82 12.71
CA PHE A 170 1.46 -13.39 12.97
C PHE A 170 2.30 -13.06 14.20
N MET A 171 3.20 -12.08 14.07
CA MET A 171 4.22 -11.74 15.05
C MET A 171 3.75 -10.77 16.14
N GLY A 172 2.46 -10.44 16.14
CA GLY A 172 1.79 -9.65 17.17
C GLY A 172 1.54 -8.19 16.78
N THR A 173 0.78 -7.48 17.60
CA THR A 173 0.36 -6.09 17.37
C THR A 173 1.45 -5.06 17.67
N ASP A 174 2.46 -5.43 18.46
CA ASP A 174 3.59 -4.55 18.78
C ASP A 174 4.64 -4.61 17.67
N ASN A 175 4.70 -3.54 16.87
CA ASN A 175 5.62 -3.42 15.74
C ASN A 175 7.09 -3.60 16.15
N ASN A 176 7.51 -3.09 17.31
CA ASN A 176 8.91 -3.16 17.73
C ASN A 176 9.31 -4.60 18.09
N ARG A 177 8.43 -5.31 18.80
CA ARG A 177 8.62 -6.73 19.11
C ARG A 177 8.56 -7.59 17.84
N ALA A 178 7.58 -7.35 16.98
CA ALA A 178 7.42 -8.06 15.72
C ALA A 178 8.66 -7.91 14.84
N ALA A 179 9.19 -6.68 14.73
CA ALA A 179 10.41 -6.41 13.98
C ALA A 179 11.65 -7.12 14.54
N GLN A 180 11.81 -7.12 15.87
CA GLN A 180 12.91 -7.83 16.52
C GLN A 180 12.82 -9.34 16.30
N LEU A 181 11.63 -9.92 16.44
CA LEU A 181 11.41 -11.34 16.17
C LEU A 181 11.64 -11.68 14.69
N SER A 182 11.20 -10.85 13.75
CA SER A 182 11.47 -11.05 12.32
C SER A 182 12.97 -11.09 12.01
N LEU A 183 13.75 -10.14 12.54
CA LEU A 183 15.21 -10.14 12.38
C LEU A 183 15.82 -11.44 12.92
N TRP A 184 15.43 -11.85 14.13
CA TRP A 184 16.05 -13.01 14.78
C TRP A 184 15.67 -14.34 14.12
N LEU A 185 14.44 -14.44 13.61
CA LEU A 185 13.99 -15.63 12.88
C LEU A 185 14.52 -15.67 11.43
N ASP A 186 14.96 -14.55 10.84
CA ASP A 186 15.58 -14.55 9.49
C ASP A 186 17.12 -14.76 9.58
N MET A 187 17.78 -14.19 10.60
CA MET A 187 19.26 -14.12 10.66
C MET A 187 19.94 -14.94 11.76
N HIS A 188 19.22 -15.33 12.82
CA HIS A 188 19.84 -15.88 14.03
C HIS A 188 19.41 -17.33 14.37
N ILE A 189 18.71 -18.02 13.47
CA ILE A 189 18.31 -19.41 13.71
C ILE A 189 19.51 -20.35 13.60
N ASP A 190 19.78 -21.10 14.68
CA ASP A 190 20.75 -22.20 14.67
C ASP A 190 20.06 -23.51 14.29
N GLU A 191 19.02 -23.87 15.02
CA GLU A 191 18.36 -25.17 14.92
C GLU A 191 16.88 -25.08 15.29
N VAL A 192 16.06 -25.88 14.61
CA VAL A 192 14.65 -26.04 14.93
C VAL A 192 14.40 -27.49 15.32
N TYR A 193 13.65 -27.70 16.39
CA TYR A 193 13.38 -29.01 16.94
C TYR A 193 11.92 -29.21 17.26
N TRP A 194 11.49 -30.46 17.10
CA TRP A 194 10.25 -30.97 17.64
C TRP A 194 10.54 -31.78 18.90
N ARG A 195 9.89 -31.46 20.02
CA ARG A 195 10.09 -32.14 21.30
C ARG A 195 8.76 -32.69 21.83
N THR A 196 8.79 -33.96 22.23
CA THR A 196 7.72 -34.65 22.96
C THR A 196 8.28 -35.24 24.26
N ALA A 197 7.43 -35.86 25.07
CA ALA A 197 7.85 -36.58 26.27
C ALA A 197 8.79 -37.77 25.95
N GLU A 198 8.65 -38.38 24.76
CA GLU A 198 9.38 -39.57 24.35
C GLU A 198 10.72 -39.26 23.67
N GLY A 199 10.90 -38.04 23.14
CA GLY A 199 12.15 -37.69 22.47
C GLY A 199 12.17 -36.31 21.82
N LYS A 200 13.31 -36.04 21.17
CA LYS A 200 13.59 -34.79 20.46
C LYS A 200 14.03 -35.10 19.03
N ILE A 201 13.36 -34.50 18.05
CA ILE A 201 13.64 -34.63 16.62
C ILE A 201 14.13 -33.27 16.11
N ARG A 202 15.26 -33.25 15.39
CA ARG A 202 15.73 -32.05 14.69
C ARG A 202 15.03 -31.94 13.35
N LEU A 203 14.38 -30.81 13.11
CA LEU A 203 13.74 -30.49 11.84
C LEU A 203 14.85 -30.01 10.89
N ARG A 204 15.30 -30.90 10.00
CA ARG A 204 16.47 -30.63 9.14
C ARG A 204 16.06 -29.95 7.85
N HIS A 205 14.80 -30.06 7.46
CA HIS A 205 14.27 -29.54 6.19
C HIS A 205 13.20 -28.48 6.44
N SER A 206 13.34 -27.76 7.56
CA SER A 206 12.46 -26.65 7.91
C SER A 206 13.08 -25.32 7.53
N ASP A 207 12.36 -24.55 6.72
CA ASP A 207 12.78 -23.21 6.30
C ASP A 207 11.84 -22.15 6.88
N PHE A 208 12.41 -21.10 7.45
CA PHE A 208 11.66 -19.89 7.79
C PHE A 208 11.59 -18.98 6.55
N LEU A 209 10.38 -18.85 6.03
CA LEU A 209 10.01 -17.94 4.96
C LEU A 209 9.40 -16.69 5.62
N GLY A 210 10.24 -15.67 5.82
CA GLY A 210 9.80 -14.41 6.41
C GLY A 210 9.42 -13.38 5.34
N TRP A 211 10.22 -12.32 5.31
CA TRP A 211 10.09 -11.17 4.42
C TRP A 211 10.01 -11.50 2.92
N PRO A 212 10.73 -12.50 2.37
CA PRO A 212 10.60 -12.84 0.96
C PRO A 212 9.17 -13.25 0.57
N GLU A 213 8.44 -13.97 1.44
CA GLU A 213 7.07 -14.43 1.19
C GLU A 213 6.07 -13.27 1.33
N ASN A 214 6.22 -12.44 2.38
CA ASN A 214 5.41 -11.23 2.56
C ASN A 214 5.53 -10.25 1.40
N LEU A 215 6.68 -10.23 0.72
CA LEU A 215 6.95 -9.32 -0.40
C LEU A 215 6.65 -9.93 -1.77
N GLN A 216 6.22 -11.19 -1.87
CA GLN A 216 5.90 -11.78 -3.18
C GLN A 216 4.69 -11.12 -3.82
N GLN A 217 3.65 -10.85 -3.02
CA GLN A 217 2.40 -10.26 -3.48
C GLN A 217 2.18 -8.91 -2.77
N PRO A 218 1.86 -7.84 -3.52
CA PRO A 218 1.45 -6.57 -2.93
C PRO A 218 0.10 -6.74 -2.23
N LEU A 219 -0.13 -5.93 -1.19
CA LEU A 219 -1.40 -5.96 -0.46
C LEU A 219 -2.52 -5.30 -1.28
N LEU A 220 -2.25 -4.12 -1.83
CA LEU A 220 -3.24 -3.38 -2.61
C LEU A 220 -3.25 -3.87 -4.05
N PRO A 221 -4.44 -3.95 -4.69
CA PRO A 221 -4.56 -4.44 -6.06
C PRO A 221 -3.65 -3.68 -7.04
N THR A 222 -2.83 -4.42 -7.78
CA THR A 222 -1.97 -3.86 -8.84
C THR A 222 -2.04 -4.73 -10.08
N ASP A 223 -1.99 -4.08 -11.24
CA ASP A 223 -2.09 -4.75 -12.53
C ASP A 223 -0.69 -5.14 -13.08
N ASP A 224 0.39 -4.50 -12.59
CA ASP A 224 1.78 -4.78 -13.02
C ASP A 224 2.75 -5.08 -11.85
N LEU A 225 3.49 -6.20 -11.97
CA LEU A 225 4.32 -6.79 -10.92
C LEU A 225 5.68 -6.08 -10.69
N PRO A 226 6.41 -5.56 -11.70
CA PRO A 226 7.66 -4.84 -11.48
C PRO A 226 7.47 -3.52 -10.75
N ILE A 227 6.37 -2.80 -11.01
CA ILE A 227 6.01 -1.53 -10.37
C ILE A 227 5.42 -1.75 -8.96
N ALA A 228 4.86 -2.94 -8.69
CA ALA A 228 4.34 -3.32 -7.36
C ALA A 228 5.36 -3.14 -6.22
N ARG A 229 6.66 -3.27 -6.52
CA ARG A 229 7.73 -3.07 -5.53
C ARG A 229 7.86 -1.62 -5.07
N LEU A 230 7.54 -0.64 -5.93
CA LEU A 230 7.49 0.77 -5.54
C LEU A 230 6.33 1.03 -4.57
N GLN A 231 5.18 0.40 -4.80
CA GLN A 231 4.00 0.46 -3.92
C GLN A 231 4.28 -0.13 -2.54
N GLN A 232 5.04 -1.23 -2.44
CA GLN A 232 5.34 -1.87 -1.15
C GLN A 232 6.09 -0.94 -0.18
N MET A 233 6.82 0.07 -0.66
CA MET A 233 7.45 1.07 0.20
C MET A 233 6.42 1.96 0.91
N THR A 234 5.35 2.34 0.19
CA THR A 234 4.20 3.04 0.78
C THR A 234 3.47 2.14 1.77
N GLU A 235 3.22 0.87 1.40
CA GLU A 235 2.59 -0.11 2.29
C GLU A 235 3.39 -0.31 3.58
N TYR A 236 4.72 -0.37 3.50
CA TYR A 236 5.60 -0.56 4.66
C TYR A 236 5.41 0.51 5.74
N TYR A 237 5.36 1.78 5.34
CA TYR A 237 5.20 2.87 6.30
C TYR A 237 3.75 3.06 6.75
N CYS A 238 2.79 2.99 5.82
CA CYS A 238 1.38 3.21 6.13
C CYS A 238 0.76 2.02 6.87
N LEU A 239 1.16 0.79 6.55
CA LEU A 239 0.53 -0.46 6.99
C LEU A 239 1.56 -1.45 7.58
N PRO A 240 2.31 -1.09 8.63
CA PRO A 240 3.41 -1.91 9.16
C PRO A 240 2.99 -3.31 9.65
N HIS A 241 1.74 -3.44 10.12
CA HIS A 241 1.18 -4.70 10.61
C HIS A 241 1.10 -5.80 9.53
N VAL A 242 1.08 -5.43 8.25
CA VAL A 242 1.01 -6.36 7.11
C VAL A 242 2.32 -7.14 6.92
N PHE A 243 3.45 -6.57 7.32
CA PHE A 243 4.77 -7.19 7.18
C PHE A 243 5.17 -8.05 8.38
N SER A 244 4.32 -8.11 9.41
CA SER A 244 4.59 -8.78 10.68
C SER A 244 4.23 -10.27 10.66
N PHE A 245 4.62 -10.99 9.61
CA PHE A 245 4.37 -12.42 9.45
C PHE A 245 5.65 -13.20 9.19
N MET A 246 5.73 -14.40 9.77
CA MET A 246 6.81 -15.36 9.55
C MET A 246 6.20 -16.73 9.30
N THR A 247 6.51 -17.35 8.17
CA THR A 247 6.05 -18.71 7.85
C THR A 247 7.15 -19.70 8.13
N LEU A 248 6.87 -20.73 8.91
CA LEU A 248 7.72 -21.91 9.04
C LEU A 248 7.18 -22.99 8.14
N ASN A 249 7.96 -23.43 7.16
CA ASN A 249 7.61 -24.58 6.36
C ASN A 249 8.31 -25.83 6.92
N ILE A 250 7.55 -26.76 7.49
CA ILE A 250 8.06 -28.02 8.02
C ILE A 250 7.91 -29.11 6.96
N ASN A 251 8.92 -29.24 6.09
CA ASN A 251 8.95 -30.27 5.05
C ASN A 251 9.66 -31.54 5.55
N GLU A 252 9.11 -32.19 6.58
CA GLU A 252 9.65 -33.47 7.05
C GLU A 252 9.00 -34.64 6.29
N SER A 253 9.81 -35.62 5.88
CA SER A 253 9.30 -36.82 5.18
C SER A 253 8.57 -37.81 6.11
N ARG A 254 8.50 -37.51 7.41
CA ARG A 254 7.92 -38.38 8.45
C ARG A 254 6.96 -37.58 9.31
N GLU A 255 5.89 -38.22 9.74
CA GLU A 255 4.98 -37.65 10.74
C GLU A 255 5.72 -37.35 12.04
N LEU A 256 5.46 -36.16 12.58
CA LEU A 256 5.96 -35.72 13.87
C LEU A 256 5.12 -36.37 14.97
N PRO A 257 5.73 -37.09 15.93
CA PRO A 257 5.01 -37.73 17.01
C PRO A 257 4.36 -36.68 17.91
N LEU A 258 3.23 -37.04 18.53
CA LEU A 258 2.56 -36.21 19.53
C LEU A 258 2.54 -36.90 20.88
N ASN A 259 2.46 -36.11 21.95
CA ASN A 259 2.18 -36.62 23.29
C ASN A 259 0.76 -37.25 23.34
N PRO A 260 0.45 -38.09 24.35
CA PRO A 260 -0.87 -38.70 24.50
C PRO A 260 -2.04 -37.71 24.59
N ASP A 261 -1.76 -36.46 24.97
CA ASP A 261 -2.73 -35.36 25.03
C ASP A 261 -2.83 -34.55 23.72
N GLY A 262 -2.18 -35.00 22.64
CA GLY A 262 -2.18 -34.33 21.33
C GLY A 262 -1.24 -33.12 21.26
N THR A 263 -0.36 -32.91 22.23
CA THR A 263 0.59 -31.79 22.25
C THR A 263 1.98 -32.15 21.72
N GLY A 264 2.70 -31.15 21.24
CA GLY A 264 4.14 -31.23 20.95
C GLY A 264 4.77 -29.84 21.02
N GLU A 265 6.05 -29.78 21.34
CA GLU A 265 6.76 -28.51 21.49
C GLU A 265 7.65 -28.23 20.27
N LEU A 266 7.38 -27.13 19.58
CA LEU A 266 8.27 -26.56 18.58
C LEU A 266 9.29 -25.65 19.27
N VAL A 267 10.55 -26.03 19.25
CA VAL A 267 11.65 -25.28 19.86
C VAL A 267 12.51 -24.67 18.77
N ILE A 268 12.54 -23.35 18.69
CA ILE A 268 13.38 -22.58 17.78
C ILE A 268 14.56 -22.05 18.58
N ARG A 269 15.76 -22.58 18.29
CA ARG A 269 17.00 -22.15 18.92
C ARG A 269 17.64 -21.04 18.11
N LEU A 270 17.95 -19.95 18.79
CA LEU A 270 18.57 -18.76 18.26
C LEU A 270 19.97 -18.56 18.83
N HIS A 271 20.92 -18.18 17.99
CA HIS A 271 22.27 -17.82 18.41
C HIS A 271 22.27 -16.44 19.12
N GLY A 272 22.69 -16.42 20.38
CA GLY A 272 22.77 -15.23 21.22
C GLY A 272 21.54 -14.98 22.11
N GLU A 273 21.58 -13.87 22.85
CA GLU A 273 20.51 -13.45 23.75
C GLU A 273 19.47 -12.57 23.03
N LEU A 274 18.25 -13.09 22.86
CA LEU A 274 17.14 -12.39 22.20
C LEU A 274 16.73 -11.15 23.03
N PRO A 275 16.80 -9.93 22.48
CA PRO A 275 16.62 -8.68 23.23
C PRO A 275 15.14 -8.29 23.38
N ILE A 276 14.28 -9.24 23.79
CA ILE A 276 12.88 -8.97 24.16
C ILE A 276 12.55 -9.67 25.48
N GLU A 277 11.81 -9.03 26.39
CA GLU A 277 11.49 -9.64 27.68
C GLU A 277 10.45 -10.77 27.59
N ALA A 278 9.43 -10.58 26.76
CA ALA A 278 8.32 -11.53 26.60
C ALA A 278 7.80 -11.56 25.15
N LEU A 279 7.17 -12.67 24.76
CA LEU A 279 6.54 -12.84 23.44
C LEU A 279 5.22 -12.08 23.30
N GLY A 280 4.57 -11.71 24.40
CA GLY A 280 3.28 -11.02 24.43
C GLY A 280 2.22 -11.71 23.59
N ASP A 281 1.74 -11.10 22.51
CA ASP A 281 0.72 -11.63 21.61
C ASP A 281 1.29 -12.26 20.32
N ALA A 282 2.62 -12.37 20.18
CA ALA A 282 3.26 -12.96 19.00
C ALA A 282 2.95 -14.46 18.82
N PHE A 283 3.23 -14.98 17.62
CA PHE A 283 3.04 -16.38 17.21
C PHE A 283 1.57 -16.82 17.14
N GLN A 284 0.68 -15.95 16.63
CA GLN A 284 -0.71 -16.33 16.38
C GLN A 284 -0.86 -17.02 15.02
N LEU A 285 -1.57 -18.15 14.98
CA LEU A 285 -1.91 -18.87 13.76
C LEU A 285 -3.25 -18.41 13.17
N GLY A 286 -3.52 -18.80 11.93
CA GLY A 286 -4.78 -18.53 11.24
C GLY A 286 -5.00 -17.05 10.91
N CYS A 287 -3.93 -16.26 10.83
CA CYS A 287 -4.01 -14.81 10.64
C CYS A 287 -3.74 -14.41 9.19
N VAL A 288 -4.52 -13.47 8.66
CA VAL A 288 -4.34 -12.92 7.30
C VAL A 288 -4.69 -11.43 7.28
N PRO A 289 -3.92 -10.59 6.57
CA PRO A 289 -4.31 -9.20 6.35
C PRO A 289 -5.57 -9.14 5.47
N ALA A 290 -6.43 -8.18 5.75
CA ALA A 290 -7.65 -7.90 5.01
C ALA A 290 -7.81 -6.40 4.79
N VAL A 291 -8.41 -6.04 3.65
CA VAL A 291 -8.57 -4.66 3.19
C VAL A 291 -10.04 -4.34 2.97
N HIS A 292 -10.48 -3.16 3.38
CA HIS A 292 -11.82 -2.66 3.05
C HIS A 292 -11.80 -2.04 1.65
N LEU A 293 -12.17 -2.83 0.63
CA LEU A 293 -12.41 -2.36 -0.73
C LEU A 293 -13.72 -2.98 -1.22
N VAL A 294 -14.63 -2.12 -1.67
CA VAL A 294 -15.97 -2.49 -2.09
C VAL A 294 -16.26 -2.00 -3.50
N PRO A 295 -16.88 -2.84 -4.36
CA PRO A 295 -17.46 -2.38 -5.60
C PRO A 295 -18.70 -1.52 -5.29
N MET A 296 -18.74 -0.32 -5.85
CA MET A 296 -19.81 0.66 -5.70
C MET A 296 -20.24 1.17 -7.07
N VAL A 297 -21.44 1.73 -7.14
CA VAL A 297 -21.98 2.36 -8.35
C VAL A 297 -22.34 3.79 -8.02
N SER A 298 -21.80 4.75 -8.78
CA SER A 298 -22.11 6.16 -8.57
C SER A 298 -23.59 6.44 -8.85
N PRO A 299 -24.16 7.49 -8.24
CA PRO A 299 -25.39 8.10 -8.75
C PRO A 299 -25.29 8.41 -10.25
N PRO A 300 -26.41 8.39 -10.99
CA PRO A 300 -26.41 8.63 -12.42
C PRO A 300 -25.92 10.04 -12.76
N VAL A 301 -25.01 10.15 -13.73
CA VAL A 301 -24.47 11.40 -14.28
C VAL A 301 -25.05 11.61 -15.68
N SER A 302 -25.74 12.73 -15.88
CA SER A 302 -26.27 13.10 -17.20
C SER A 302 -25.19 13.78 -18.03
N LEU A 303 -24.71 13.09 -19.06
CA LEU A 303 -23.80 13.64 -20.06
C LEU A 303 -24.60 14.54 -21.02
N LEU A 304 -24.08 15.73 -21.24
CA LEU A 304 -24.58 16.75 -22.15
C LEU A 304 -23.54 17.02 -23.26
N PRO A 305 -23.98 17.39 -24.46
CA PRO A 305 -23.07 17.92 -25.48
C PRO A 305 -22.32 19.16 -24.95
N GLU A 306 -21.12 19.41 -25.49
CA GLU A 306 -20.25 20.57 -25.21
C GLU A 306 -19.67 20.64 -23.79
N ILE A 307 -19.97 19.67 -22.92
CA ILE A 307 -19.40 19.58 -21.57
C ILE A 307 -18.55 18.31 -21.50
N PRO A 308 -17.21 18.41 -21.48
CA PRO A 308 -16.31 17.25 -21.44
C PRO A 308 -15.98 16.77 -20.03
N CYS A 309 -16.23 17.60 -19.00
CA CYS A 309 -15.85 17.33 -17.61
C CYS A 309 -17.06 17.29 -16.67
N TYR A 310 -17.16 16.23 -15.87
CA TYR A 310 -18.24 16.02 -14.92
C TYR A 310 -17.68 15.70 -13.52
N PRO A 311 -18.32 16.18 -12.44
CA PRO A 311 -18.02 15.66 -11.11
C PRO A 311 -18.43 14.19 -11.03
N LEU A 312 -17.64 13.35 -10.36
CA LEU A 312 -18.03 12.01 -9.98
C LEU A 312 -18.76 12.07 -8.63
N PRO A 313 -20.10 11.94 -8.58
CA PRO A 313 -20.82 11.98 -7.32
C PRO A 313 -20.50 10.73 -6.50
N LEU A 314 -20.03 10.94 -5.27
CA LEU A 314 -19.88 9.91 -4.24
C LEU A 314 -20.52 10.45 -2.96
N ALA A 315 -20.98 9.57 -2.07
CA ALA A 315 -21.44 10.02 -0.76
C ALA A 315 -20.28 10.67 0.02
N GLU A 316 -20.58 11.60 0.94
CA GLU A 316 -19.55 12.30 1.72
C GLU A 316 -18.63 11.36 2.51
N THR A 317 -19.10 10.15 2.81
CA THR A 317 -18.39 9.15 3.59
C THR A 317 -17.73 8.06 2.73
N GLU A 318 -17.91 8.13 1.42
CA GLU A 318 -17.29 7.23 0.45
C GLU A 318 -16.01 7.86 -0.12
N ARG A 319 -14.99 7.04 -0.33
CA ARG A 319 -13.74 7.45 -0.94
C ARG A 319 -13.45 6.58 -2.15
N LEU A 320 -12.97 7.21 -3.22
CA LEU A 320 -12.61 6.54 -4.46
C LEU A 320 -11.25 5.88 -4.32
N PHE A 321 -11.16 4.58 -4.62
CA PHE A 321 -9.87 3.91 -4.80
C PHE A 321 -9.50 3.85 -6.29
N ARG A 322 -10.43 3.45 -7.16
CA ARG A 322 -10.25 3.42 -8.62
C ARG A 322 -11.61 3.43 -9.33
N VAL A 323 -11.68 4.01 -10.52
CA VAL A 323 -12.81 3.83 -11.45
C VAL A 323 -12.54 2.60 -12.33
N ASP A 324 -13.44 1.62 -12.34
CA ASP A 324 -13.28 0.41 -13.15
C ASP A 324 -13.89 0.59 -14.55
N SER A 325 -15.12 1.12 -14.64
CA SER A 325 -15.77 1.38 -15.93
C SER A 325 -16.89 2.42 -15.82
N ILE A 326 -17.28 3.01 -16.95
CA ILE A 326 -18.46 3.88 -17.05
C ILE A 326 -19.43 3.26 -18.05
N GLN A 327 -20.68 3.09 -17.63
CA GLN A 327 -21.72 2.40 -18.39
C GLN A 327 -23.01 3.21 -18.43
N THR A 328 -23.83 3.04 -19.48
CA THR A 328 -25.16 3.66 -19.54
C THR A 328 -26.03 3.22 -18.36
N ALA A 329 -26.66 4.18 -17.68
CA ALA A 329 -27.53 3.93 -16.54
C ALA A 329 -28.76 3.12 -16.98
N LYS A 330 -29.02 1.98 -16.33
CA LYS A 330 -30.25 1.21 -16.55
C LYS A 330 -31.40 1.91 -15.82
N GLN A 331 -32.45 2.32 -16.53
CA GLN A 331 -33.61 2.96 -15.90
C GLN A 331 -34.35 1.95 -14.98
N PRO A 332 -34.63 2.29 -13.70
CA PRO A 332 -35.44 1.45 -12.84
C PRO A 332 -36.91 1.54 -13.25
N GLY A 333 -37.47 0.48 -13.85
CA GLY A 333 -38.92 0.37 -14.10
C GLY A 333 -39.37 -0.08 -15.48
N GLU A 334 -38.46 -0.28 -16.45
CA GLU A 334 -38.86 -0.89 -17.73
C GLU A 334 -39.14 -2.38 -17.54
N LYS A 335 -40.43 -2.75 -17.52
CA LYS A 335 -40.84 -4.12 -17.84
C LYS A 335 -40.28 -4.45 -19.22
N VAL A 336 -39.38 -5.42 -19.30
CA VAL A 336 -38.94 -6.02 -20.56
C VAL A 336 -40.18 -6.61 -21.24
N THR A 337 -40.81 -5.84 -22.11
CA THR A 337 -41.76 -6.36 -23.09
C THR A 337 -40.95 -6.88 -24.27
N PRO A 338 -41.29 -8.05 -24.85
CA PRO A 338 -40.50 -8.66 -25.94
C PRO A 338 -40.32 -7.80 -27.20
N ASP A 339 -41.08 -6.70 -27.32
CA ASP A 339 -41.13 -5.82 -28.50
C ASP A 339 -40.64 -4.37 -28.23
N SER A 340 -40.11 -4.05 -27.04
CA SER A 340 -39.43 -2.76 -26.84
C SER A 340 -37.91 -2.96 -26.93
N ALA A 341 -37.32 -2.55 -28.04
CA ALA A 341 -35.87 -2.43 -28.14
C ALA A 341 -35.40 -1.44 -27.05
N PRO A 342 -34.33 -1.72 -26.29
CA PRO A 342 -33.76 -0.75 -25.36
C PRO A 342 -33.49 0.55 -26.13
N ARG A 343 -34.05 1.67 -25.66
CA ARG A 343 -33.84 2.98 -26.29
C ARG A 343 -32.38 3.39 -26.06
N GLY A 344 -31.53 3.06 -27.02
CA GLY A 344 -30.09 3.36 -27.02
C GLY A 344 -29.22 2.10 -26.94
N LYS A 345 -28.14 2.05 -27.73
CA LYS A 345 -27.12 1.01 -27.59
C LYS A 345 -26.45 1.17 -26.21
N PRO A 346 -26.27 0.10 -25.43
CA PRO A 346 -25.49 0.20 -24.19
C PRO A 346 -24.07 0.64 -24.52
N CYS A 347 -23.66 1.74 -23.91
CA CYS A 347 -22.37 2.38 -24.13
C CYS A 347 -21.43 1.98 -22.99
N HIS A 348 -20.21 1.57 -23.34
CA HIS A 348 -19.14 1.27 -22.39
C HIS A 348 -17.94 2.13 -22.73
N PHE A 349 -17.60 3.07 -21.85
CA PHE A 349 -16.43 3.92 -22.03
C PHE A 349 -15.20 3.22 -21.44
N VAL A 350 -14.07 3.37 -22.12
CA VAL A 350 -12.79 2.75 -21.74
C VAL A 350 -11.88 3.84 -21.15
N PRO A 351 -11.10 3.56 -20.11
CA PRO A 351 -10.16 4.54 -19.57
C PRO A 351 -9.03 4.86 -20.57
N ILE A 352 -8.49 6.08 -20.52
CA ILE A 352 -7.50 6.55 -21.49
C ILE A 352 -6.15 5.81 -21.43
N ASP A 353 -5.82 5.21 -20.29
CA ASP A 353 -4.61 4.38 -20.12
C ASP A 353 -4.67 3.05 -20.91
N GLN A 354 -5.87 2.62 -21.29
CA GLN A 354 -6.15 1.48 -22.16
C GLN A 354 -6.36 1.91 -23.62
N PHE A 355 -5.82 3.08 -24.01
CA PHE A 355 -5.91 3.54 -25.39
C PHE A 355 -5.34 2.49 -26.35
N HIS A 356 -6.19 2.05 -27.28
CA HIS A 356 -5.82 1.20 -28.39
C HIS A 356 -6.10 1.96 -29.68
N ALA A 357 -5.09 2.05 -30.55
CA ALA A 357 -5.28 2.59 -31.90
C ALA A 357 -6.14 1.61 -32.70
N ASN A 358 -7.45 1.71 -32.59
CA ASN A 358 -8.38 0.97 -33.45
C ASN A 358 -8.17 1.41 -34.90
N SER A 359 -8.00 0.44 -35.80
CA SER A 359 -7.78 0.65 -37.23
C SER A 359 -9.06 1.01 -38.00
N ASP A 360 -10.19 1.19 -37.32
CA ASP A 360 -11.47 1.61 -37.92
C ASP A 360 -11.64 3.13 -37.79
N TRP A 361 -11.07 3.86 -38.75
CA TRP A 361 -11.17 5.32 -38.87
C TRP A 361 -12.56 5.80 -39.32
N LEU A 362 -13.55 4.90 -39.37
CA LEU A 362 -14.86 5.08 -40.01
C LEU A 362 -16.03 5.26 -39.04
N LEU A 363 -15.81 5.18 -37.72
CA LEU A 363 -16.85 5.47 -36.73
C LEU A 363 -16.95 6.99 -36.51
N GLU A 364 -18.17 7.53 -36.43
CA GLU A 364 -18.42 8.97 -36.27
C GLU A 364 -17.78 9.53 -34.98
N ALA A 365 -17.27 10.76 -35.03
CA ALA A 365 -16.69 11.46 -33.88
C ALA A 365 -17.78 11.69 -32.81
N GLY A 366 -17.67 11.00 -31.67
CA GLY A 366 -18.65 11.07 -30.57
C GLY A 366 -19.43 9.78 -30.30
N GLU A 367 -19.25 8.73 -31.12
CA GLU A 367 -19.75 7.41 -30.74
C GLU A 367 -18.99 6.88 -29.50
N PRO A 368 -19.66 6.15 -28.58
CA PRO A 368 -19.07 5.70 -27.32
C PRO A 368 -17.85 4.80 -27.47
N GLY A 369 -17.68 4.15 -28.63
CA GLY A 369 -16.50 3.36 -28.96
C GLY A 369 -15.24 4.18 -29.25
N ASN A 370 -15.39 5.50 -29.44
CA ASN A 370 -14.33 6.44 -29.79
C ASN A 370 -14.06 7.48 -28.68
N VAL A 371 -14.68 7.30 -27.51
CA VAL A 371 -14.54 8.22 -26.38
C VAL A 371 -13.89 7.48 -25.21
N TYR A 372 -12.80 8.06 -24.73
CA TYR A 372 -12.09 7.59 -23.55
C TYR A 372 -12.41 8.47 -22.36
N PHE A 373 -12.29 7.93 -21.15
CA PHE A 373 -12.41 8.73 -19.94
C PHE A 373 -11.12 8.74 -19.12
N GLN A 374 -10.93 9.80 -18.37
CA GLN A 374 -9.87 9.96 -17.38
C GLN A 374 -10.50 10.37 -16.05
N ALA A 375 -10.14 9.67 -14.98
CA ALA A 375 -10.49 10.07 -13.63
C ALA A 375 -9.42 11.01 -13.08
N LEU A 376 -9.82 12.23 -12.74
CA LEU A 376 -8.95 13.26 -12.16
C LEU A 376 -9.31 13.46 -10.69
N ILE A 377 -8.29 13.63 -9.86
CA ILE A 377 -8.45 13.99 -8.44
C ILE A 377 -7.97 15.43 -8.29
N THR A 378 -8.81 16.28 -7.73
CA THR A 378 -8.53 17.70 -7.49
C THR A 378 -8.89 18.05 -6.05
N ASP A 379 -8.29 19.07 -5.48
CA ASP A 379 -8.66 19.59 -4.16
C ASP A 379 -9.28 20.99 -4.27
N ASP A 380 -10.17 21.35 -3.34
CA ASP A 380 -10.70 22.70 -3.25
C ASP A 380 -9.85 23.62 -2.33
N LEU A 381 -10.26 24.89 -2.21
CA LEU A 381 -9.64 25.86 -1.29
C LEU A 381 -9.72 25.47 0.19
N LEU A 382 -10.52 24.46 0.54
CA LEU A 382 -10.63 23.91 1.89
C LEU A 382 -9.85 22.59 2.03
N GLY A 383 -9.21 22.11 0.96
CA GLY A 383 -8.46 20.86 0.91
C GLY A 383 -9.33 19.61 0.79
N ARG A 384 -10.59 19.76 0.38
CA ARG A 384 -11.52 18.64 0.15
C ARG A 384 -11.24 18.02 -1.21
N LEU A 385 -11.15 16.69 -1.25
CA LEU A 385 -10.89 15.94 -2.47
C LEU A 385 -12.16 15.82 -3.32
N HIS A 386 -12.05 16.23 -4.58
CA HIS A 386 -13.09 16.12 -5.59
C HIS A 386 -12.60 15.25 -6.74
N ASN A 387 -13.37 14.20 -7.03
CA ASN A 387 -13.15 13.34 -8.18
C ASN A 387 -13.92 13.87 -9.38
N ARG A 388 -13.27 13.96 -10.54
CA ARG A 388 -13.86 14.39 -11.80
C ARG A 388 -13.63 13.34 -12.87
N LEU A 389 -14.56 13.24 -13.79
CA LEU A 389 -14.47 12.44 -15.00
C LEU A 389 -14.28 13.41 -16.17
N HIS A 390 -13.19 13.24 -16.90
CA HIS A 390 -12.95 13.97 -18.14
C HIS A 390 -13.05 13.01 -19.31
N PHE A 391 -13.74 13.41 -20.37
CA PHE A 391 -13.92 12.59 -21.57
C PHE A 391 -13.11 13.17 -22.73
N TYR A 392 -12.42 12.30 -23.44
CA TYR A 392 -11.58 12.64 -24.59
C TYR A 392 -12.01 11.86 -25.83
N GLY A 393 -11.93 12.52 -26.99
CA GLY A 393 -12.07 11.87 -28.29
C GLY A 393 -10.81 11.10 -28.68
N MET A 394 -10.90 10.34 -29.77
CA MET A 394 -9.74 9.65 -30.38
C MET A 394 -8.64 10.60 -30.88
N ASP A 395 -8.97 11.85 -31.14
CA ASP A 395 -8.03 12.89 -31.55
C ASP A 395 -7.24 13.47 -30.36
N GLY A 396 -7.53 13.01 -29.14
CA GLY A 396 -6.91 13.49 -27.90
C GLY A 396 -7.48 14.83 -27.42
N ASN A 397 -8.47 15.39 -28.11
CA ASN A 397 -9.13 16.61 -27.67
C ASN A 397 -10.28 16.26 -26.70
N ALA A 398 -10.73 17.26 -25.94
CA ALA A 398 -11.91 17.13 -25.10
C ALA A 398 -13.12 16.70 -25.94
N ALA A 399 -13.89 15.74 -25.43
CA ALA A 399 -15.04 15.19 -26.14
C ALA A 399 -16.24 16.16 -26.07
N ASP A 400 -16.25 17.17 -26.95
CA ASP A 400 -17.33 18.17 -26.98
C ASP A 400 -18.60 17.63 -27.67
N ASN A 401 -18.52 16.52 -28.40
CA ASN A 401 -19.63 15.90 -29.12
C ASN A 401 -20.20 14.67 -28.39
N LEU A 402 -20.20 14.67 -27.06
CA LEU A 402 -20.80 13.59 -26.26
C LEU A 402 -22.30 13.46 -26.57
N ALA A 403 -22.73 12.26 -26.94
CA ALA A 403 -24.14 11.95 -27.08
C ALA A 403 -24.85 12.13 -25.73
N SER A 404 -25.97 12.86 -25.72
CA SER A 404 -26.76 13.09 -24.51
C SER A 404 -27.29 11.76 -23.95
N GLN A 405 -26.74 11.33 -22.82
CA GLN A 405 -27.12 10.08 -22.18
C GLN A 405 -26.81 10.11 -20.68
N THR A 406 -27.47 9.25 -19.91
CA THR A 406 -27.17 9.12 -18.48
C THR A 406 -26.28 7.90 -18.26
N VAL A 407 -25.18 8.09 -17.54
CA VAL A 407 -24.19 7.05 -17.25
C VAL A 407 -24.02 6.87 -15.74
N CYS A 408 -23.58 5.69 -15.32
CA CYS A 408 -23.10 5.42 -13.97
C CYS A 408 -21.65 4.97 -14.04
N ALA A 409 -20.84 5.41 -13.09
CA ALA A 409 -19.49 4.90 -12.90
C ALA A 409 -19.52 3.70 -11.95
N HIS A 410 -18.95 2.59 -12.39
CA HIS A 410 -18.62 1.46 -11.55
C HIS A 410 -17.23 1.71 -10.95
N VAL A 411 -17.17 1.80 -9.64
CA VAL A 411 -15.96 2.19 -8.91
C VAL A 411 -15.62 1.18 -7.84
N ILE A 412 -14.34 1.06 -7.52
CA ILE A 412 -13.88 0.44 -6.30
C ILE A 412 -13.56 1.57 -5.33
N GLY A 413 -14.04 1.47 -4.10
CA GLY A 413 -13.74 2.43 -3.05
C GLY A 413 -13.92 1.84 -1.67
N TYR A 414 -14.02 2.72 -0.67
CA TYR A 414 -14.16 2.34 0.72
C TYR A 414 -14.93 3.39 1.50
N HIS A 415 -15.41 3.00 2.67
CA HIS A 415 -16.16 3.87 3.57
C HIS A 415 -15.28 4.33 4.72
N GLU A 416 -15.31 5.63 5.03
CA GLU A 416 -14.53 6.16 6.15
C GLU A 416 -14.99 5.62 7.50
N GLN A 417 -16.28 5.28 7.65
CA GLN A 417 -16.81 4.70 8.88
C GLN A 417 -16.17 3.36 9.24
N ALA A 418 -15.62 2.63 8.26
CA ALA A 418 -14.94 1.37 8.52
C ALA A 418 -13.72 1.54 9.44
N MET A 419 -13.10 2.72 9.46
CA MET A 419 -11.97 3.04 10.35
C MET A 419 -12.36 3.11 11.83
N GLN A 420 -13.65 3.25 12.14
CA GLN A 420 -14.17 3.37 13.51
C GLN A 420 -14.46 2.01 14.16
N LEU A 421 -14.34 0.92 13.40
CA LEU A 421 -14.58 -0.44 13.90
C LEU A 421 -13.53 -0.84 14.93
N ALA A 422 -13.98 -1.43 16.04
CA ALA A 422 -13.13 -1.90 17.11
C ALA A 422 -12.56 -3.30 16.81
N VAL A 423 -11.61 -3.71 17.65
CA VAL A 423 -11.07 -5.07 17.63
C VAL A 423 -12.18 -6.07 18.01
N GLY A 424 -12.47 -7.01 17.11
CA GLY A 424 -13.48 -8.04 17.30
C GLY A 424 -14.83 -7.77 16.62
N ASP A 425 -15.02 -6.60 16.00
CA ASP A 425 -16.29 -6.25 15.33
C ASP A 425 -16.49 -6.96 13.97
N ILE A 426 -15.38 -7.28 13.28
CA ILE A 426 -15.41 -7.85 11.92
C ILE A 426 -15.45 -9.38 12.04
N THR A 427 -16.65 -9.97 11.97
CA THR A 427 -16.87 -11.39 12.32
C THR A 427 -17.69 -12.20 11.31
N LEU A 428 -18.55 -11.55 10.53
CA LEU A 428 -19.52 -12.25 9.69
C LEU A 428 -18.87 -12.78 8.42
N THR A 429 -18.72 -14.10 8.32
CA THR A 429 -18.21 -14.76 7.11
C THR A 429 -19.35 -15.09 6.14
N GLN A 430 -19.15 -14.86 4.83
CA GLN A 430 -20.10 -15.27 3.78
C GLN A 430 -19.76 -16.66 3.20
N GLY A 431 -20.71 -17.28 2.48
CA GLY A 431 -20.82 -18.72 2.19
C GLY A 431 -19.67 -19.44 1.45
N SER A 432 -18.53 -18.81 1.19
CA SER A 432 -17.34 -19.50 0.66
C SER A 432 -16.42 -20.07 1.76
N MET A 433 -16.75 -19.84 3.04
CA MET A 433 -15.91 -20.22 4.17
C MET A 433 -16.30 -21.58 4.77
N PRO A 434 -15.32 -22.40 5.22
CA PRO A 434 -15.62 -23.61 5.98
C PRO A 434 -16.43 -23.28 7.25
N ALA A 435 -17.61 -23.90 7.39
CA ALA A 435 -18.56 -23.60 8.47
C ALA A 435 -18.03 -23.85 9.90
N HIS A 436 -16.92 -24.58 10.03
CA HIS A 436 -16.29 -24.86 11.31
C HIS A 436 -15.27 -23.80 11.74
N LEU A 437 -15.07 -22.72 10.98
CA LEU A 437 -14.17 -21.62 11.34
C LEU A 437 -14.96 -20.35 11.69
N HIS A 438 -14.46 -19.62 12.68
CA HIS A 438 -14.93 -18.30 13.07
C HIS A 438 -13.85 -17.26 12.75
N ALA A 439 -14.24 -16.16 12.11
CA ALA A 439 -13.36 -15.05 11.80
C ALA A 439 -13.52 -13.93 12.82
N ARG A 440 -12.43 -13.25 13.18
CA ARG A 440 -12.48 -11.97 13.92
C ARG A 440 -11.28 -11.12 13.57
N ASN A 441 -11.41 -9.79 13.56
CA ASN A 441 -10.22 -8.93 13.50
C ASN A 441 -9.49 -8.91 14.86
N ILE A 442 -8.16 -8.93 14.83
CA ILE A 442 -7.28 -8.92 16.01
C ILE A 442 -6.47 -7.63 16.15
N THR A 443 -6.43 -6.81 15.10
CA THR A 443 -5.85 -5.46 15.12
C THR A 443 -6.96 -4.42 15.00
N PRO A 444 -6.74 -3.18 15.48
CA PRO A 444 -7.59 -2.07 15.11
C PRO A 444 -7.53 -1.86 13.59
N VAL A 445 -8.60 -1.30 13.02
CA VAL A 445 -8.60 -0.90 11.61
C VAL A 445 -7.67 0.29 11.43
N SER A 446 -6.80 0.24 10.40
CA SER A 446 -5.87 1.32 10.10
C SER A 446 -6.60 2.58 9.61
N PRO A 447 -6.01 3.77 9.79
CA PRO A 447 -6.46 4.94 9.05
C PRO A 447 -6.25 4.74 7.54
N ASP A 448 -6.97 5.52 6.74
CA ASP A 448 -6.70 5.68 5.33
C ASP A 448 -5.58 6.71 5.10
N PHE A 449 -4.97 6.69 3.93
CA PHE A 449 -4.04 7.73 3.50
C PHE A 449 -4.42 8.22 2.10
N PRO A 450 -4.35 9.54 1.83
CA PRO A 450 -4.69 10.08 0.52
C PRO A 450 -3.72 9.60 -0.58
N PRO A 451 -4.05 9.81 -1.87
CA PRO A 451 -3.10 9.60 -2.96
C PRO A 451 -1.78 10.37 -2.77
N MET A 452 -0.67 9.81 -3.23
CA MET A 452 0.67 10.41 -3.10
C MET A 452 0.79 11.78 -3.79
N VAL A 453 0.09 11.96 -4.91
CA VAL A 453 0.01 13.23 -5.67
C VAL A 453 -0.55 14.39 -4.85
N MET A 454 -1.29 14.12 -3.78
CA MET A 454 -1.80 15.17 -2.87
C MET A 454 -0.72 15.71 -1.92
N GLY A 455 0.38 14.98 -1.75
CA GLY A 455 1.46 15.34 -0.84
C GLY A 455 2.75 15.80 -1.53
N LYS A 456 2.90 15.55 -2.84
CA LYS A 456 4.09 15.84 -3.63
C LYS A 456 3.69 16.25 -5.03
N SER A 457 4.50 17.11 -5.66
CA SER A 457 4.36 17.43 -7.08
C SER A 457 4.50 16.17 -7.94
N ASP A 458 3.58 15.99 -8.87
CA ASP A 458 3.53 14.87 -9.81
C ASP A 458 4.84 14.71 -10.59
N TRP A 459 5.43 15.81 -11.05
CA TRP A 459 6.70 15.79 -11.78
C TRP A 459 7.84 15.20 -10.95
N SER A 460 7.81 15.38 -9.63
CA SER A 460 8.80 14.76 -8.75
C SER A 460 8.63 13.24 -8.70
N LEU A 461 7.39 12.75 -8.70
CA LEU A 461 7.06 11.32 -8.77
C LEU A 461 7.38 10.72 -10.15
N ILE A 462 7.18 11.47 -11.24
CA ILE A 462 7.55 11.04 -12.60
C ILE A 462 9.07 10.97 -12.75
N ASN A 463 9.79 11.99 -12.26
CA ASN A 463 11.25 12.00 -12.27
C ASN A 463 11.85 10.81 -11.51
N LEU A 464 11.15 10.29 -10.50
CA LEU A 464 11.53 9.09 -9.77
C LEU A 464 11.79 7.89 -10.69
N LEU A 465 10.88 7.68 -11.62
CA LEU A 465 10.85 6.49 -12.48
C LEU A 465 11.94 6.57 -13.56
N ASN A 466 12.40 7.77 -13.86
CA ASN A 466 13.50 8.02 -14.78
C ASN A 466 14.88 8.01 -14.10
N CYS A 467 14.95 7.79 -12.77
CA CYS A 467 16.21 7.77 -12.05
C CYS A 467 17.08 6.58 -12.48
N PRO A 468 18.28 6.80 -13.07
CA PRO A 468 19.19 5.71 -13.37
C PRO A 468 19.76 5.12 -12.07
N PRO A 469 19.97 3.79 -12.01
CA PRO A 469 20.34 3.10 -10.76
C PRO A 469 21.60 3.63 -10.07
N PHE A 470 22.59 4.13 -10.81
CA PHE A 470 23.84 4.64 -10.23
C PHE A 470 23.67 5.92 -9.41
N LEU A 471 22.60 6.71 -9.63
CA LEU A 471 22.31 7.85 -8.76
C LEU A 471 21.94 7.36 -7.36
N LEU A 472 21.17 6.27 -7.26
CA LEU A 472 20.77 5.68 -5.98
C LEU A 472 21.92 5.01 -5.22
N PHE A 473 23.12 4.93 -5.82
CA PHE A 473 24.32 4.39 -5.17
C PHE A 473 25.08 5.44 -4.35
N HIS A 474 24.52 6.64 -4.23
CA HIS A 474 25.04 7.71 -3.38
C HIS A 474 24.05 8.00 -2.25
N ALA A 475 24.56 8.29 -1.05
CA ALA A 475 23.71 8.46 0.13
C ALA A 475 22.69 9.60 -0.02
N ASP A 476 23.12 10.77 -0.49
CA ASP A 476 22.23 11.94 -0.61
C ASP A 476 21.10 11.70 -1.63
N ALA A 477 21.45 11.17 -2.81
CA ALA A 477 20.48 10.83 -3.84
C ALA A 477 19.51 9.72 -3.38
N LEU A 478 19.98 8.71 -2.64
CA LEU A 478 19.11 7.70 -2.04
C LEU A 478 18.18 8.31 -0.99
N LYS A 479 18.66 9.25 -0.17
CA LYS A 479 17.81 9.96 0.80
C LYS A 479 16.74 10.79 0.12
N ASP A 480 17.13 11.56 -0.90
CA ASP A 480 16.21 12.41 -1.66
C ASP A 480 15.16 11.57 -2.39
N PHE A 481 15.58 10.44 -2.96
CA PHE A 481 14.70 9.42 -3.50
C PHE A 481 13.67 8.94 -2.47
N LEU A 482 14.12 8.53 -1.27
CA LEU A 482 13.21 8.03 -0.24
C LEU A 482 12.27 9.12 0.29
N ARG A 483 12.72 10.38 0.38
CA ARG A 483 11.89 11.53 0.81
C ARG A 483 10.70 11.79 -0.11
N LEU A 484 10.68 11.26 -1.33
CA LEU A 484 9.53 11.34 -2.21
C LEU A 484 8.35 10.51 -1.71
N TYR A 485 8.59 9.45 -0.95
CA TYR A 485 7.52 8.68 -0.30
C TYR A 485 6.92 9.38 0.94
N ASP A 486 7.54 10.47 1.42
CA ASP A 486 7.06 11.26 2.57
C ASP A 486 5.98 12.25 2.11
N CYS A 487 4.89 11.70 1.56
CA CYS A 487 3.73 12.44 1.05
C CYS A 487 2.74 12.82 2.16
N TYR A 488 2.89 12.22 3.35
CA TYR A 488 1.83 12.23 4.37
C TYR A 488 2.11 13.16 5.54
N ALA A 489 3.12 14.03 5.48
CA ALA A 489 3.46 14.97 6.55
C ALA A 489 2.28 15.85 7.02
N GLY A 490 1.34 16.14 6.11
CA GLY A 490 0.10 16.88 6.42
C GLY A 490 -0.96 16.05 7.15
N HIS A 491 -1.02 14.75 6.90
CA HIS A 491 -2.03 13.81 7.39
C HIS A 491 -1.57 13.11 8.68
N ASP A 492 -0.35 12.56 8.70
CA ASP A 492 0.27 11.92 9.85
C ASP A 492 1.71 12.41 10.07
N ARG A 493 1.87 13.33 11.04
CA ARG A 493 3.17 13.88 11.43
C ARG A 493 4.08 12.87 12.09
N ILE A 494 3.51 11.88 12.78
CA ILE A 494 4.28 10.85 13.50
C ILE A 494 4.92 9.93 12.46
N LEU A 495 4.13 9.48 11.48
CA LEU A 495 4.61 8.68 10.35
C LEU A 495 5.72 9.41 9.58
N SER A 496 5.49 10.67 9.22
CA SER A 496 6.48 11.48 8.48
C SER A 496 7.79 11.64 9.27
N ARG A 497 7.71 11.97 10.58
CA ARG A 497 8.89 12.09 11.43
C ARG A 497 9.67 10.78 11.51
N ARG A 498 8.99 9.64 11.71
CA ARG A 498 9.62 8.32 11.76
C ARG A 498 10.32 7.99 10.46
N MET A 499 9.66 8.21 9.32
CA MET A 499 10.24 7.99 8.00
C MET A 499 11.47 8.88 7.77
N GLN A 500 11.40 10.17 8.10
CA GLN A 500 12.55 11.07 8.00
C GLN A 500 13.71 10.64 8.90
N GLN A 501 13.43 10.15 10.11
CA GLN A 501 14.45 9.60 11.00
C GLN A 501 15.14 8.39 10.36
N HIS A 502 14.37 7.41 9.88
CA HIS A 502 14.91 6.22 9.20
C HIS A 502 15.76 6.58 7.97
N ILE A 503 15.33 7.57 7.17
CA ILE A 503 16.07 8.07 6.00
C ILE A 503 17.37 8.76 6.41
N ASN A 504 17.30 9.65 7.42
CA ASN A 504 18.47 10.37 7.90
C ASN A 504 19.52 9.45 8.51
N GLY A 505 19.10 8.26 8.99
CA GLY A 505 19.98 7.19 9.45
C GLY A 505 20.92 6.62 8.38
N ILE A 506 20.67 6.84 7.08
CA ILE A 506 21.61 6.44 6.02
C ILE A 506 22.83 7.37 6.04
N ILE A 507 23.99 6.93 6.51
CA ILE A 507 25.17 7.81 6.60
C ILE A 507 26.00 7.79 5.32
N ARG A 508 26.23 6.59 4.78
CA ARG A 508 27.07 6.39 3.60
C ARG A 508 26.59 5.21 2.77
N VAL A 509 26.74 5.32 1.46
CA VAL A 509 26.52 4.24 0.49
C VAL A 509 27.77 4.15 -0.37
N ASP A 510 28.42 2.97 -0.39
CA ASP A 510 29.54 2.69 -1.29
C ASP A 510 29.13 1.57 -2.26
N ALA A 511 29.27 1.81 -3.56
CA ALA A 511 29.04 0.79 -4.58
C ALA A 511 30.34 0.15 -5.04
N ARG A 512 30.36 -1.18 -5.14
CA ARG A 512 31.45 -1.95 -5.74
C ARG A 512 30.93 -2.80 -6.88
N SER A 513 31.37 -2.50 -8.09
CA SER A 513 31.06 -3.32 -9.26
C SER A 513 31.83 -4.64 -9.19
N GLY A 514 31.20 -5.71 -9.66
CA GLY A 514 31.82 -7.02 -9.73
C GLY A 514 31.02 -8.03 -10.54
N GLU A 515 31.59 -9.21 -10.68
CA GLU A 515 31.02 -10.36 -11.39
C GLU A 515 30.64 -11.45 -10.40
N ARG A 516 29.49 -12.09 -10.61
CA ARG A 516 29.04 -13.25 -9.84
C ARG A 516 28.39 -14.27 -10.77
N LEU A 517 28.34 -15.52 -10.35
CA LEU A 517 27.62 -16.56 -11.09
C LEU A 517 26.14 -16.53 -10.72
N ASP A 518 25.27 -16.50 -11.74
CA ASP A 518 23.85 -16.68 -11.58
C ASP A 518 23.50 -18.17 -11.55
N PHE A 519 23.39 -18.73 -10.35
CA PHE A 519 23.00 -20.14 -10.18
C PHE A 519 21.54 -20.42 -10.55
N THR A 520 20.70 -19.39 -10.74
CA THR A 520 19.33 -19.58 -11.25
C THR A 520 19.31 -19.80 -12.77
N ARG A 521 20.29 -19.26 -13.49
CA ARG A 521 20.47 -19.40 -14.94
C ARG A 521 21.72 -20.22 -15.29
N GLN A 522 21.85 -21.40 -14.69
CA GLN A 522 22.88 -22.39 -15.06
C GLN A 522 24.34 -21.90 -14.86
N GLY A 523 24.58 -20.93 -13.97
CA GLY A 523 25.93 -20.49 -13.60
C GLY A 523 26.57 -19.51 -14.59
N LEU A 524 25.78 -18.76 -15.36
CA LEU A 524 26.31 -17.70 -16.23
C LEU A 524 26.91 -16.55 -15.40
N PRO A 525 28.04 -15.94 -15.82
CA PRO A 525 28.55 -14.75 -15.18
C PRO A 525 27.59 -13.58 -15.43
N ILE A 526 27.18 -12.92 -14.36
CA ILE A 526 26.39 -11.71 -14.39
C ILE A 526 27.16 -10.57 -13.72
N ASN A 527 27.08 -9.40 -14.34
CA ASN A 527 27.66 -8.17 -13.81
C ASN A 527 26.71 -7.55 -12.79
N GLY A 528 27.22 -6.80 -11.84
CA GLY A 528 26.36 -6.12 -10.90
C GLY A 528 27.13 -5.32 -9.86
N ASN A 529 26.39 -4.83 -8.87
CA ASN A 529 26.95 -3.98 -7.83
C ASN A 529 26.63 -4.55 -6.45
N THR A 530 27.63 -4.56 -5.59
CA THR A 530 27.46 -4.73 -4.15
C THR A 530 27.40 -3.36 -3.51
N LEU A 531 26.28 -3.04 -2.87
CA LEU A 531 26.08 -1.79 -2.15
C LEU A 531 26.38 -2.00 -0.66
N HIS A 532 27.29 -1.20 -0.14
CA HIS A 532 27.68 -1.17 1.26
C HIS A 532 27.01 0.03 1.92
N LEU A 533 26.00 -0.22 2.76
CA LEU A 533 25.23 0.82 3.44
C LEU A 533 25.69 0.92 4.90
N TYR A 534 26.05 2.13 5.32
CA TYR A 534 26.42 2.44 6.70
C TYR A 534 25.28 3.21 7.34
N LEU A 535 24.70 2.65 8.39
CA LEU A 535 23.53 3.20 9.07
C LEU A 535 23.87 3.64 10.50
N ASP A 536 23.29 4.77 10.93
CA ASP A 536 23.27 5.18 12.33
C ASP A 536 22.13 4.45 13.06
N THR A 537 22.49 3.57 13.98
CA THR A 537 21.54 2.78 14.78
C THR A 537 20.64 3.64 15.66
N ALA A 538 21.07 4.86 16.04
CA ALA A 538 20.29 5.75 16.89
C ALA A 538 19.04 6.31 16.18
N CYS A 539 18.97 6.21 14.84
CA CYS A 539 17.83 6.64 14.05
C CYS A 539 16.69 5.61 13.98
N TYR A 540 16.86 4.43 14.56
CA TYR A 540 15.89 3.35 14.57
C TYR A 540 15.52 2.95 16.00
N GLU A 541 14.29 2.50 16.19
CA GLU A 541 13.75 2.12 17.50
C GLU A 541 14.48 0.89 18.07
N ASN A 542 14.86 -0.06 17.21
CA ASN A 542 15.69 -1.21 17.52
C ASN A 542 16.34 -1.80 16.25
N ASP A 543 17.23 -2.78 16.43
CA ASP A 543 17.89 -3.49 15.32
C ASP A 543 16.86 -4.18 14.39
N GLY A 544 15.74 -4.66 14.93
CA GLY A 544 14.65 -5.24 14.16
C GLY A 544 14.03 -4.26 13.16
N VAL A 545 13.69 -3.05 13.58
CA VAL A 545 13.11 -2.01 12.71
C VAL A 545 14.12 -1.59 11.65
N MET A 546 15.40 -1.41 12.04
CA MET A 546 16.48 -1.14 11.10
C MET A 546 16.62 -2.26 10.06
N TYR A 547 16.52 -3.52 10.48
CA TYR A 547 16.57 -4.67 9.60
C TYR A 547 15.42 -4.67 8.58
N GLN A 548 14.19 -4.47 9.05
CA GLN A 548 13.01 -4.40 8.18
C GLN A 548 13.13 -3.29 7.13
N PHE A 549 13.60 -2.10 7.54
CA PHE A 549 13.90 -1.00 6.63
C PHE A 549 14.94 -1.41 5.57
N CYS A 550 16.03 -2.07 5.97
CA CYS A 550 17.03 -2.58 5.03
C CYS A 550 16.44 -3.61 4.06
N ARG A 551 15.56 -4.50 4.52
CA ARG A 551 14.89 -5.50 3.67
C ARG A 551 13.96 -4.85 2.65
N MET A 552 13.30 -3.75 3.01
CA MET A 552 12.53 -2.95 2.07
C MET A 552 13.44 -2.31 1.02
N LEU A 553 14.57 -1.71 1.42
CA LEU A 553 15.53 -1.12 0.48
C LEU A 553 16.11 -2.15 -0.50
N ASP A 554 16.48 -3.33 0.02
CA ASP A 554 16.98 -4.47 -0.77
C ASP A 554 16.02 -4.83 -1.92
N GLN A 555 14.72 -4.77 -1.67
CA GLN A 555 13.69 -5.10 -2.65
C GLN A 555 13.36 -3.94 -3.57
N LEU A 556 13.26 -2.73 -3.01
CA LEU A 556 12.99 -1.51 -3.76
C LEU A 556 14.04 -1.25 -4.84
N LEU A 557 15.32 -1.46 -4.51
CA LEU A 557 16.42 -1.22 -5.44
C LEU A 557 16.38 -2.13 -6.68
N THR A 558 15.73 -3.30 -6.60
CA THR A 558 15.61 -4.21 -7.76
C THR A 558 14.83 -3.61 -8.93
N CYS A 559 13.94 -2.64 -8.69
CA CYS A 559 13.19 -1.93 -9.74
C CYS A 559 14.08 -1.14 -10.68
N PHE A 560 15.22 -0.64 -10.17
CA PHE A 560 16.09 0.26 -10.93
C PHE A 560 17.19 -0.50 -11.68
N ILE A 561 17.38 -1.79 -11.36
CA ILE A 561 18.41 -2.64 -11.94
C ILE A 561 17.82 -3.42 -13.12
N VAL A 562 18.62 -3.58 -14.16
CA VAL A 562 18.28 -4.32 -15.39
C VAL A 562 18.29 -5.83 -15.12
N ARG A 563 17.41 -6.61 -15.80
CA ARG A 563 17.22 -8.06 -15.62
C ARG A 563 18.44 -8.97 -15.79
N ASN A 564 19.54 -8.46 -16.33
CA ASN A 564 20.80 -9.20 -16.50
C ASN A 564 21.89 -8.74 -15.53
N ASN A 565 21.59 -7.78 -14.66
CA ASN A 565 22.50 -7.31 -13.62
C ASN A 565 22.02 -7.72 -12.23
N PHE A 566 22.96 -7.93 -11.32
CA PHE A 566 22.64 -8.15 -9.91
C PHE A 566 22.82 -6.89 -9.05
N ILE A 567 22.10 -6.91 -7.94
CA ILE A 567 22.34 -6.05 -6.78
C ILE A 567 22.45 -6.91 -5.53
N MET A 568 23.36 -6.54 -4.65
CA MET A 568 23.55 -7.21 -3.36
C MET A 568 23.78 -6.16 -2.29
N LEU A 569 23.10 -6.28 -1.16
CA LEU A 569 23.17 -5.31 -0.06
C LEU A 569 23.99 -5.86 1.10
N LYS A 570 24.96 -5.07 1.58
CA LYS A 570 25.69 -5.31 2.83
C LYS A 570 25.50 -4.13 3.76
N ILE A 571 25.04 -4.42 4.97
CA ILE A 571 24.71 -3.41 5.99
C ILE A 571 25.82 -3.36 7.04
N TYR A 572 26.17 -2.15 7.45
CA TYR A 572 27.18 -1.84 8.45
C TYR A 572 26.62 -0.83 9.44
N ARG A 573 27.07 -0.89 10.70
CA ARG A 573 26.84 0.20 11.66
C ARG A 573 27.80 1.34 11.40
N GLN A 574 27.42 2.55 11.79
CA GLN A 574 28.27 3.72 11.67
C GLN A 574 29.61 3.51 12.41
N GLY A 575 30.72 3.66 11.69
CA GLY A 575 32.08 3.52 12.24
C GLY A 575 32.60 2.08 12.33
N GLU A 576 31.76 1.08 12.07
CA GLU A 576 32.18 -0.33 12.06
C GLU A 576 32.63 -0.79 10.67
N GLN A 577 33.59 -1.73 10.63
CA GLN A 577 34.05 -2.37 9.40
C GLN A 577 33.50 -3.79 9.21
N ALA A 578 32.96 -4.39 10.27
CA ALA A 578 32.33 -5.70 10.20
C ALA A 578 30.95 -5.59 9.55
N VAL A 579 30.63 -6.54 8.67
CA VAL A 579 29.29 -6.63 8.08
C VAL A 579 28.32 -7.02 9.19
N LEU A 580 27.28 -6.21 9.39
CA LEU A 580 26.19 -6.52 10.29
C LEU A 580 25.25 -7.54 9.65
N TRP A 581 24.77 -7.24 8.44
CA TRP A 581 23.91 -8.13 7.65
C TRP A 581 24.33 -8.18 6.18
N GLU A 582 24.31 -9.38 5.62
CA GLU A 582 24.54 -9.61 4.20
C GLU A 582 23.28 -10.23 3.58
N PHE A 583 22.68 -9.53 2.63
CA PHE A 583 21.50 -10.03 1.93
C PHE A 583 21.89 -10.81 0.68
N ARG A 584 21.01 -11.74 0.30
CA ARG A 584 21.20 -12.56 -0.89
C ARG A 584 21.18 -11.69 -2.14
N GLN A 585 21.97 -12.10 -3.13
CA GLN A 585 21.95 -11.54 -4.47
C GLN A 585 20.53 -11.49 -5.04
N ARG A 586 20.16 -10.35 -5.64
CA ARG A 586 18.91 -10.17 -6.39
C ARG A 586 19.20 -9.75 -7.81
N ILE A 587 18.34 -10.19 -8.73
CA ILE A 587 18.38 -9.81 -10.13
C ILE A 587 17.45 -8.61 -10.34
N GLY A 588 17.83 -7.70 -11.22
CA GLY A 588 17.00 -6.55 -11.57
C GLY A 588 15.66 -6.92 -12.21
N LEU A 589 14.68 -6.04 -12.12
CA LEU A 589 13.34 -6.23 -12.69
C LEU A 589 13.12 -5.46 -13.99
N ARG A 590 13.94 -4.43 -14.25
CA ARG A 590 13.83 -3.54 -15.42
C ARG A 590 14.23 -4.29 -16.69
N SER A 591 13.39 -4.25 -17.72
CA SER A 591 13.75 -4.78 -19.04
C SER A 591 14.93 -4.00 -19.63
N GLU A 592 15.77 -4.68 -20.42
CA GLU A 592 16.72 -3.99 -21.29
C GLU A 592 15.90 -3.16 -22.30
N MET A 593 16.25 -1.88 -22.45
CA MET A 593 15.67 -1.01 -23.49
C MET A 593 16.25 -1.36 -24.85
#